data_AF-A0AAV5Z3B2-F1
#
_entry.id   AF-A0AAV5Z3B2-F1
#
_cell.length_a   1.000
_cell.length_b   1.000
_cell.length_c   1.000
_cell.angle_alpha   90.00
_cell.angle_beta   90.00
_cell.angle_gamma   90.00
#
_symmetry.space_group_name_H-M   'P 1'
#
loop_
_entity.id
_entity.type
_entity.pdbx_description
1 polymer ?
#
loop_
_entity_poly.entity_id
_entity_poly.type
_entity_poly.pdbx_seq_one_letter_code
_entity_poly.pdbx_strand_id
1 'polypeptide(L)'
;MTPERFAQGMTFDDYVKFTGSPANLAREGFDIRRSSRVRPRLDWSALLRERHARARLTPEQIAAIQWLAAQPGGPAKVAVISEDWSSDCRRDVPYLARFARAGGLELRIFTHDGDEMLREGLPDPSAGGNADLVQAYANEKNGRRWASVPVAVFFTEDFVELYRYVEYPAIYRKERVIDHLRAARPGETPEQAKARGGAEIGALLESPFFDVWAQAGIAEILSALHERLLLR
;
A
#
# COMPACT_ATOMS: atom_id res chain seq x y z
N MET A 1 -5.69 10.98 -14.13
CA MET A 1 -6.42 11.38 -12.90
C MET A 1 -7.03 12.75 -13.15
N THR A 2 -8.26 13.03 -12.72
CA THR A 2 -8.87 14.37 -12.78
C THR A 2 -9.05 14.95 -11.37
N PRO A 3 -9.20 16.28 -11.22
CA PRO A 3 -9.51 16.89 -9.92
C PRO A 3 -10.74 16.29 -9.24
N GLU A 4 -11.82 16.08 -10.00
CA GLU A 4 -13.09 15.56 -9.48
C GLU A 4 -12.93 14.11 -9.01
N ARG A 5 -12.21 13.28 -9.78
CA ARG A 5 -11.94 11.89 -9.41
C ARG A 5 -11.05 11.82 -8.17
N PHE A 6 -10.04 12.68 -8.09
CA PHE A 6 -9.13 12.74 -6.95
C PHE A 6 -9.86 13.12 -5.65
N ALA A 7 -10.76 14.10 -5.71
CA ALA A 7 -11.53 14.58 -4.56
C ALA A 7 -12.47 13.52 -3.95
N GLN A 8 -12.82 12.46 -4.69
CA GLN A 8 -13.62 11.34 -4.19
C GLN A 8 -12.87 10.42 -3.22
N GLY A 9 -11.53 10.47 -3.21
CA GLY A 9 -10.73 9.63 -2.33
C GLY A 9 -10.81 10.08 -0.88
N MET A 10 -10.65 9.11 0.02
CA MET A 10 -10.67 9.34 1.46
C MET A 10 -9.38 10.04 1.91
N THR A 11 -9.48 10.88 2.93
CA THR A 11 -8.29 11.24 3.72
C THR A 11 -7.77 10.01 4.47
N PHE A 12 -6.55 10.07 5.03
CA PHE A 12 -6.05 8.97 5.86
C PHE A 12 -6.96 8.69 7.07
N ASP A 13 -7.46 9.74 7.74
CA ASP A 13 -8.32 9.57 8.91
C ASP A 13 -9.68 8.96 8.53
N ASP A 14 -10.24 9.34 7.39
CA ASP A 14 -11.47 8.73 6.89
C ASP A 14 -11.27 7.28 6.45
N TYR A 15 -10.12 6.96 5.86
CA TYR A 15 -9.74 5.58 5.56
C TYR A 15 -9.62 4.71 6.82
N VAL A 16 -9.05 5.24 7.91
CA VAL A 16 -9.00 4.55 9.20
C VAL A 16 -10.39 4.34 9.78
N LYS A 17 -11.28 5.34 9.71
CA LYS A 17 -12.69 5.20 10.15
C LYS A 17 -13.42 4.16 9.29
N PHE A 18 -13.25 4.21 7.98
CA PHE A 18 -13.84 3.27 7.04
C PHE A 18 -13.37 1.84 7.33
N THR A 19 -12.08 1.64 7.61
CA THR A 19 -11.51 0.32 7.89
C THR A 19 -12.25 -0.43 9.01
N GLY A 20 -12.63 0.27 10.09
CA GLY A 20 -13.38 -0.30 11.22
C GLY A 20 -14.90 -0.19 11.09
N SER A 21 -15.42 0.28 9.96
CA SER A 21 -16.85 0.45 9.75
C SER A 21 -17.56 -0.89 9.49
N PRO A 22 -18.84 -1.04 9.87
CA PRO A 22 -19.61 -2.23 9.53
C PRO A 22 -19.63 -2.54 8.03
N ALA A 23 -19.65 -1.50 7.19
CA ALA A 23 -19.60 -1.64 5.74
C ALA A 23 -18.30 -2.30 5.28
N ASN A 24 -17.14 -1.87 5.78
CA ASN A 24 -15.87 -2.48 5.40
C ASN A 24 -15.73 -3.90 5.96
N LEU A 25 -16.12 -4.11 7.22
CA LEU A 25 -15.98 -5.41 7.88
C LEU A 25 -16.85 -6.50 7.25
N ALA A 26 -17.94 -6.12 6.55
CA ALA A 26 -18.81 -7.06 5.83
C ALA A 26 -18.23 -7.56 4.48
N ARG A 27 -17.21 -6.88 3.94
CA ARG A 27 -16.53 -7.25 2.68
C ARG A 27 -15.67 -8.50 2.86
N GLU A 28 -15.29 -9.16 1.78
CA GLU A 28 -14.28 -10.23 1.82
C GLU A 28 -12.88 -9.66 1.99
N GLY A 29 -12.00 -10.34 2.71
CA GLY A 29 -10.58 -10.00 2.79
C GLY A 29 -9.67 -11.21 2.90
N PHE A 30 -8.40 -10.99 3.21
CA PHE A 30 -7.39 -12.04 3.35
C PHE A 30 -6.62 -11.92 4.67
N ASP A 31 -6.42 -13.03 5.37
CA ASP A 31 -5.45 -13.11 6.47
C ASP A 31 -4.21 -13.86 6.00
N ILE A 32 -3.12 -13.11 5.78
CA ILE A 32 -1.84 -13.66 5.32
C ILE A 32 -1.22 -14.67 6.29
N ARG A 33 -1.52 -14.57 7.59
CA ARG A 33 -1.05 -15.50 8.63
C ARG A 33 -1.76 -16.84 8.53
N ARG A 34 -3.05 -16.83 8.17
CA ARG A 34 -3.84 -18.04 7.95
C ARG A 34 -3.77 -18.55 6.51
N SER A 35 -3.23 -17.71 5.61
CA SER A 35 -3.27 -17.89 4.16
C SER A 35 -4.68 -18.22 3.67
N SER A 36 -5.68 -17.49 4.14
CA SER A 36 -7.09 -17.78 3.86
C SER A 36 -7.92 -16.52 3.68
N ARG A 37 -9.00 -16.63 2.89
CA ARG A 37 -10.07 -15.63 2.85
C ARG A 37 -10.74 -15.51 4.21
N VAL A 38 -11.24 -14.32 4.51
CA VAL A 38 -11.99 -14.02 5.73
C VAL A 38 -13.24 -13.21 5.40
N ARG A 39 -14.34 -13.56 6.04
CA ARG A 39 -15.58 -12.79 6.10
C ARG A 39 -16.27 -13.12 7.44
N PRO A 40 -16.49 -12.15 8.34
CA PRO A 40 -16.13 -10.73 8.22
C PRO A 40 -14.61 -10.50 8.16
N ARG A 41 -14.20 -9.32 7.69
CA ARG A 41 -12.79 -8.89 7.77
C ARG A 41 -12.37 -8.74 9.22
N LEU A 42 -11.06 -8.84 9.44
CA LEU A 42 -10.45 -8.41 10.69
C LEU A 42 -10.42 -6.89 10.73
N ASP A 43 -10.76 -6.31 11.88
CA ASP A 43 -10.66 -4.86 12.07
C ASP A 43 -9.19 -4.45 12.26
N TRP A 44 -8.64 -3.78 11.26
CA TRP A 44 -7.27 -3.26 11.27
C TRP A 44 -7.19 -1.77 11.61
N SER A 45 -8.30 -1.10 11.92
CA SER A 45 -8.34 0.35 12.14
C SER A 45 -7.46 0.79 13.30
N ALA A 46 -7.46 0.04 14.42
CA ALA A 46 -6.60 0.30 15.57
C ALA A 46 -5.11 0.17 15.21
N LEU A 47 -4.74 -0.89 14.49
CA LEU A 47 -3.37 -1.11 14.02
C LEU A 47 -2.90 0.00 13.07
N LEU A 48 -3.74 0.42 12.12
CA LEU A 48 -3.41 1.52 11.21
C LEU A 48 -3.19 2.83 11.97
N ARG A 49 -4.04 3.12 12.97
CA ARG A 49 -3.90 4.32 13.81
C ARG A 49 -2.61 4.29 14.61
N GLU A 50 -2.31 3.15 15.24
CA GLU A 50 -1.07 2.93 15.99
C GLU A 50 0.17 3.08 15.09
N ARG A 51 0.16 2.44 13.92
CA ARG A 51 1.27 2.53 12.95
C ARG A 51 1.45 3.94 12.42
N HIS A 52 0.39 4.66 12.10
CA HIS A 52 0.49 6.06 11.72
C HIS A 52 1.05 6.92 12.86
N ALA A 53 0.71 6.63 14.11
CA ALA A 53 1.27 7.30 15.27
C ALA A 53 2.77 7.00 15.47
N ARG A 54 3.24 5.80 15.10
CA ARG A 54 4.64 5.38 15.19
C ARG A 54 5.49 5.67 13.97
N ALA A 55 4.90 5.86 12.79
CA ALA A 55 5.61 6.19 11.56
C ALA A 55 6.44 7.47 11.75
N ARG A 56 7.75 7.37 11.55
CA ARG A 56 8.70 8.48 11.62
C ARG A 56 9.36 8.62 10.28
N LEU A 57 9.58 9.85 9.84
CA LEU A 57 10.48 10.13 8.73
C LEU A 57 11.79 10.63 9.32
N THR A 58 12.90 10.32 8.65
CA THR A 58 14.19 10.93 8.96
C THR A 58 14.17 12.43 8.60
N PRO A 59 14.99 13.26 9.25
CA PRO A 59 15.13 14.67 8.86
C PRO A 59 15.44 14.85 7.38
N GLU A 60 16.27 13.97 6.81
CA GLU A 60 16.68 14.00 5.40
C GLU A 60 15.51 13.71 4.47
N GLN A 61 14.66 12.72 4.81
CA GLN A 61 13.45 12.43 4.03
C GLN A 61 12.46 13.60 4.04
N ILE A 62 12.29 14.26 5.20
CA ILE A 62 11.42 15.43 5.34
C ILE A 62 11.95 16.58 4.48
N ALA A 63 13.24 16.90 4.60
CA ALA A 63 13.87 17.95 3.81
C ALA A 63 13.78 17.67 2.31
N ALA A 64 13.98 16.41 1.90
CA ALA A 64 13.91 16.01 0.50
C ALA A 64 12.51 16.20 -0.09
N ILE A 65 11.44 15.76 0.59
CA ILE A 65 10.09 15.94 0.03
C ILE A 65 9.65 17.41 0.02
N GLN A 66 10.05 18.21 1.03
CA GLN A 66 9.79 19.64 1.04
C GLN A 66 10.51 20.35 -0.11
N TRP A 67 11.77 20.00 -0.35
CA TRP A 67 12.53 20.55 -1.46
C TRP A 67 11.91 20.16 -2.82
N LEU A 68 11.54 18.88 -2.99
CA LEU A 68 10.91 18.39 -4.21
C LEU A 68 9.58 19.11 -4.49
N ALA A 69 8.71 19.22 -3.48
CA ALA A 69 7.40 19.88 -3.61
C ALA A 69 7.52 21.38 -3.95
N ALA A 70 8.60 22.04 -3.50
CA ALA A 70 8.86 23.45 -3.81
C ALA A 70 9.38 23.69 -5.25
N GLN A 71 9.78 22.65 -5.97
CA GLN A 71 10.26 22.81 -7.35
C GLN A 71 9.12 23.10 -8.33
N PRO A 72 9.39 23.85 -9.42
CA PRO A 72 8.43 23.98 -10.52
C PRO A 72 8.02 22.60 -11.07
N GLY A 73 6.70 22.35 -11.07
CA GLY A 73 6.16 21.04 -11.45
C GLY A 73 6.55 19.91 -10.51
N GLY A 74 6.90 20.19 -9.26
CA GLY A 74 7.15 19.21 -8.21
C GLY A 74 5.88 18.45 -7.78
N PRO A 75 6.01 17.42 -6.93
CA PRO A 75 4.87 16.67 -6.42
C PRO A 75 4.00 17.54 -5.50
N ALA A 76 2.70 17.57 -5.78
CA ALA A 76 1.69 18.27 -4.98
C ALA A 76 0.56 17.34 -4.51
N LYS A 77 0.34 16.20 -5.19
CA LYS A 77 -0.79 15.31 -4.91
C LYS A 77 -0.38 13.84 -4.96
N VAL A 78 -1.00 13.01 -4.13
CA VAL A 78 -0.78 11.56 -4.08
C VAL A 78 -2.11 10.82 -4.04
N ALA A 79 -2.38 9.98 -5.03
CA ALA A 79 -3.49 9.04 -5.01
C ALA A 79 -2.97 7.66 -4.58
N VAL A 80 -3.60 7.06 -3.57
CA VAL A 80 -3.20 5.76 -3.04
C VAL A 80 -4.33 4.75 -3.22
N ILE A 81 -4.09 3.70 -4.01
CA ILE A 81 -4.97 2.53 -4.07
C ILE A 81 -4.54 1.58 -2.95
N SER A 82 -5.46 1.25 -2.05
CA SER A 82 -5.15 0.53 -0.81
C SER A 82 -6.26 -0.42 -0.42
N GLU A 83 -5.89 -1.46 0.35
CA GLU A 83 -6.85 -2.36 0.97
C GLU A 83 -6.35 -2.87 2.32
N ASP A 84 -7.20 -2.82 3.35
CA ASP A 84 -6.77 -2.99 4.75
C ASP A 84 -6.30 -4.43 5.07
N TRP A 85 -6.79 -5.43 4.32
CA TRP A 85 -6.33 -6.80 4.47
C TRP A 85 -4.87 -6.99 4.03
N SER A 86 -4.39 -6.17 3.09
CA SER A 86 -3.02 -6.27 2.60
C SER A 86 -2.04 -5.86 3.70
N SER A 87 -1.07 -6.74 3.99
CA SER A 87 0.03 -6.38 4.89
C SER A 87 0.80 -5.18 4.34
N ASP A 88 1.01 -5.10 3.02
CA ASP A 88 1.80 -4.03 2.42
C ASP A 88 1.10 -2.66 2.57
N CYS A 89 -0.23 -2.62 2.43
CA CYS A 89 -0.99 -1.40 2.68
C CYS A 89 -0.86 -0.96 4.15
N ARG A 90 -0.96 -1.92 5.08
CA ARG A 90 -0.75 -1.67 6.51
C ARG A 90 0.70 -1.28 6.85
N ARG A 91 1.65 -1.46 5.93
CA ARG A 91 3.04 -1.00 6.03
C ARG A 91 3.18 0.42 5.54
N ASP A 92 2.83 0.64 4.28
CA ASP A 92 3.30 1.82 3.57
C ASP A 92 2.32 2.98 3.68
N VAL A 93 1.01 2.72 3.75
CA VAL A 93 -0.01 3.79 3.78
C VAL A 93 0.15 4.73 4.98
N PRO A 94 0.42 4.24 6.21
CA PRO A 94 0.76 5.12 7.33
C PRO A 94 1.99 6.01 7.07
N TYR A 95 3.01 5.49 6.40
CA TYR A 95 4.21 6.26 6.05
C TYR A 95 3.95 7.26 4.92
N LEU A 96 3.17 6.87 3.90
CA LEU A 96 2.72 7.75 2.82
C LEU A 96 1.90 8.92 3.36
N ALA A 97 1.04 8.70 4.36
CA ALA A 97 0.30 9.77 5.04
C ALA A 97 1.23 10.76 5.75
N ARG A 98 2.27 10.28 6.45
CA ARG A 98 3.29 11.15 7.06
C ARG A 98 4.11 11.89 6.01
N PHE A 99 4.48 11.20 4.93
CA PHE A 99 5.25 11.73 3.81
C PHE A 99 4.53 12.87 3.11
N ALA A 100 3.27 12.64 2.70
CA ALA A 100 2.45 13.65 2.07
C ALA A 100 2.30 14.88 2.97
N ARG A 101 1.98 14.68 4.26
CA ARG A 101 1.89 15.78 5.23
C ARG A 101 3.19 16.55 5.41
N ALA A 102 4.34 15.87 5.42
CA ALA A 102 5.64 16.52 5.59
C ALA A 102 6.01 17.41 4.39
N GLY A 103 5.64 16.99 3.18
CA GLY A 103 5.84 17.75 1.96
C GLY A 103 4.74 18.75 1.61
N GLY A 104 3.63 18.76 2.36
CA GLY A 104 2.46 19.58 2.01
C GLY A 104 1.65 19.05 0.82
N LEU A 105 1.77 17.76 0.50
CA LEU A 105 1.01 17.13 -0.59
C LEU A 105 -0.39 16.76 -0.11
N GLU A 106 -1.38 16.92 -0.99
CA GLU A 106 -2.71 16.36 -0.75
C GLU A 106 -2.71 14.84 -1.00
N LEU A 107 -3.18 14.05 -0.03
CA LEU A 107 -3.26 12.60 -0.15
C LEU A 107 -4.71 12.13 -0.14
N ARG A 108 -5.04 11.26 -1.10
CA ARG A 108 -6.37 10.65 -1.27
C ARG A 108 -6.27 9.14 -1.44
N ILE A 109 -7.05 8.39 -0.66
CA ILE A 109 -7.03 6.92 -0.61
C ILE A 109 -8.29 6.35 -1.26
N PHE A 110 -8.11 5.38 -2.14
CA PHE A 110 -9.15 4.66 -2.85
C PHE A 110 -9.08 3.17 -2.46
N THR A 111 -10.23 2.57 -2.15
CA THR A 111 -10.30 1.12 -1.91
C THR A 111 -10.02 0.35 -3.18
N HIS A 112 -9.32 -0.77 -3.07
CA HIS A 112 -9.00 -1.62 -4.20
C HIS A 112 -10.19 -2.50 -4.62
N ASP A 113 -10.80 -3.18 -3.65
CA ASP A 113 -11.84 -4.16 -3.92
C ASP A 113 -13.24 -3.51 -3.91
N GLY A 114 -14.22 -4.23 -4.48
CA GLY A 114 -15.64 -4.04 -4.17
C GLY A 114 -16.01 -4.79 -2.88
N ASP A 115 -17.15 -5.50 -2.89
CA ASP A 115 -17.55 -6.37 -1.78
C ASP A 115 -16.76 -7.68 -1.72
N GLU A 116 -16.39 -8.20 -2.88
CA GLU A 116 -15.59 -9.42 -3.03
C GLU A 116 -14.11 -9.10 -3.27
N MET A 117 -13.24 -9.97 -2.76
CA MET A 117 -11.80 -9.82 -2.91
C MET A 117 -11.36 -10.30 -4.29
N LEU A 118 -10.71 -9.41 -5.05
CA LEU A 118 -10.09 -9.78 -6.32
C LEU A 118 -8.86 -10.67 -6.06
N ARG A 119 -8.88 -11.91 -6.55
CA ARG A 119 -7.81 -12.89 -6.29
C ARG A 119 -6.68 -12.81 -7.31
N GLU A 120 -7.05 -12.70 -8.58
CA GLU A 120 -6.18 -12.84 -9.73
C GLU A 120 -6.68 -11.93 -10.86
N GLY A 121 -5.75 -11.48 -11.70
CA GLY A 121 -6.05 -10.63 -12.84
C GLY A 121 -6.43 -9.21 -12.46
N LEU A 122 -7.32 -8.62 -13.25
CA LEU A 122 -7.82 -7.25 -13.11
C LEU A 122 -9.35 -7.28 -12.94
N PRO A 123 -9.93 -6.29 -12.25
CA PRO A 123 -11.38 -6.23 -12.10
C PRO A 123 -12.05 -5.96 -13.46
N ASP A 124 -13.30 -6.40 -13.59
CA ASP A 124 -14.15 -6.05 -14.71
C ASP A 124 -14.29 -4.50 -14.78
N PRO A 125 -14.07 -3.86 -15.94
CA PRO A 125 -14.27 -2.41 -16.11
C PRO A 125 -15.64 -1.88 -15.66
N SER A 126 -16.66 -2.72 -15.69
CA SER A 126 -18.03 -2.41 -15.28
C SER A 126 -18.35 -2.72 -13.82
N ALA A 127 -17.42 -3.29 -13.05
CA ALA A 127 -17.62 -3.66 -11.65
C ALA A 127 -17.88 -2.46 -10.71
N GLY A 128 -17.70 -1.22 -11.21
CA GLY A 128 -17.90 0.01 -10.45
C GLY A 128 -16.82 0.21 -9.38
N GLY A 129 -17.09 1.08 -8.41
CA GLY A 129 -16.13 1.44 -7.37
C GLY A 129 -14.88 2.09 -7.94
N ASN A 130 -13.71 1.48 -7.70
CA ASN A 130 -12.41 1.98 -8.17
C ASN A 130 -11.75 1.06 -9.21
N ALA A 131 -12.53 0.22 -9.90
CA ALA A 131 -12.01 -0.70 -10.93
C ALA A 131 -11.26 0.04 -12.07
N ASP A 132 -11.66 1.27 -12.37
CA ASP A 132 -10.98 2.18 -13.30
C ASP A 132 -9.53 2.44 -12.88
N LEU A 133 -9.31 2.77 -11.60
CA LEU A 133 -7.98 3.07 -11.06
C LEU A 133 -7.12 1.81 -10.98
N VAL A 134 -7.70 0.69 -10.53
CA VAL A 134 -6.99 -0.60 -10.45
C VAL A 134 -6.49 -1.03 -11.84
N GLN A 135 -7.29 -0.84 -12.88
CA GLN A 135 -6.85 -1.12 -14.24
C GLN A 135 -5.83 -0.13 -14.78
N ALA A 136 -6.00 1.16 -14.52
CA ALA A 136 -5.06 2.20 -14.98
C ALA A 136 -3.66 2.02 -14.39
N TYR A 137 -3.58 1.56 -13.14
CA TYR A 137 -2.32 1.40 -12.40
C TYR A 137 -1.96 -0.05 -12.09
N ALA A 138 -2.45 -0.99 -12.90
CA ALA A 138 -2.07 -2.39 -12.78
C ALA A 138 -0.54 -2.57 -12.86
N ASN A 139 -0.02 -3.47 -12.03
CA ASN A 139 1.39 -3.82 -12.00
C ASN A 139 1.74 -4.80 -13.12
N GLU A 140 2.80 -4.52 -13.87
CA GLU A 140 3.31 -5.41 -14.91
C GLU A 140 4.48 -6.23 -14.37
N LYS A 141 4.23 -7.53 -14.16
CA LYS A 141 5.23 -8.45 -13.62
C LYS A 141 5.14 -9.79 -14.33
N ASN A 142 6.29 -10.29 -14.80
CA ASN A 142 6.42 -11.56 -15.53
C ASN A 142 5.49 -11.66 -16.75
N GLY A 143 5.36 -10.57 -17.51
CA GLY A 143 4.49 -10.49 -18.71
C GLY A 143 3.00 -10.54 -18.41
N ARG A 144 2.59 -10.33 -17.14
CA ARG A 144 1.20 -10.30 -16.71
C ARG A 144 0.88 -9.00 -15.98
N ARG A 145 -0.39 -8.60 -16.03
CA ARG A 145 -0.93 -7.46 -15.29
C ARG A 145 -1.61 -7.92 -14.00
N TRP A 146 -1.31 -7.25 -12.90
CA TRP A 146 -1.78 -7.60 -11.57
C TRP A 146 -2.44 -6.41 -10.89
N ALA A 147 -3.55 -6.68 -10.21
CA ALA A 147 -4.22 -5.74 -9.32
C ALA A 147 -3.48 -5.66 -7.97
N SER A 148 -2.27 -5.12 -8.02
CA SER A 148 -1.34 -5.02 -6.88
C SER A 148 -1.70 -3.85 -5.95
N VAL A 149 -1.43 -4.00 -4.65
CA VAL A 149 -1.62 -2.94 -3.65
C VAL A 149 -0.55 -2.95 -2.54
N PRO A 150 -0.18 -1.78 -1.97
CA PRO A 150 -0.66 -0.46 -2.34
C PRO A 150 -0.07 0.03 -3.67
N VAL A 151 -0.77 0.94 -4.33
CA VAL A 151 -0.20 1.76 -5.41
C VAL A 151 -0.27 3.22 -4.97
N ALA A 152 0.85 3.91 -4.92
CA ALA A 152 0.92 5.35 -4.64
C ALA A 152 1.37 6.09 -5.89
N VAL A 153 0.48 6.90 -6.47
CA VAL A 153 0.73 7.68 -7.69
C VAL A 153 0.88 9.15 -7.33
N PHE A 154 2.02 9.72 -7.70
CA PHE A 154 2.39 11.10 -7.40
C PHE A 154 2.12 11.99 -8.61
N PHE A 155 1.55 13.15 -8.37
CA PHE A 155 1.20 14.12 -9.41
C PHE A 155 1.68 15.53 -9.06
N THR A 156 1.84 16.35 -10.09
CA THR A 156 1.88 17.81 -9.97
C THR A 156 0.55 18.41 -9.52
N GLU A 157 0.53 19.73 -9.32
CA GLU A 157 -0.69 20.47 -8.97
C GLU A 157 -1.81 20.29 -10.01
N ASP A 158 -1.44 20.27 -11.29
CA ASP A 158 -2.29 20.11 -12.47
C ASP A 158 -2.47 18.64 -12.93
N PHE A 159 -2.21 17.68 -12.04
CA PHE A 159 -2.43 16.25 -12.27
C PHE A 159 -1.56 15.58 -13.35
N VAL A 160 -0.39 16.14 -13.66
CA VAL A 160 0.64 15.43 -14.46
C VAL A 160 1.27 14.35 -13.58
N GLU A 161 1.20 13.09 -14.02
CA GLU A 161 1.80 11.96 -13.30
C GLU A 161 3.33 12.06 -13.31
N LEU A 162 3.93 11.90 -12.13
CA LEU A 162 5.37 11.95 -11.91
C LEU A 162 5.98 10.56 -11.78
N TYR A 163 5.37 9.78 -10.90
CA TYR A 163 5.89 8.50 -10.46
C TYR A 163 4.78 7.67 -9.84
N ARG A 164 4.94 6.35 -9.89
CA ARG A 164 4.10 5.39 -9.17
C ARG A 164 4.98 4.41 -8.41
N TYR A 165 4.64 4.19 -7.14
CA TYR A 165 5.23 3.15 -6.30
C TYR A 165 4.22 2.02 -6.10
N VAL A 166 4.67 0.77 -6.20
CA VAL A 166 3.78 -0.41 -6.32
C VAL A 166 4.24 -1.53 -5.37
N GLU A 167 3.34 -1.98 -4.49
CA GLU A 167 3.48 -3.06 -3.49
C GLU A 167 4.50 -2.86 -2.36
N TYR A 168 5.80 -2.91 -2.66
CA TYR A 168 6.88 -2.94 -1.68
C TYR A 168 8.19 -2.43 -2.31
N PRO A 169 9.14 -1.91 -1.51
CA PRO A 169 10.40 -1.42 -2.07
C PRO A 169 11.19 -2.56 -2.71
N ALA A 170 11.99 -2.25 -3.71
CA ALA A 170 12.78 -3.22 -4.47
C ALA A 170 13.67 -4.10 -3.57
N ILE A 171 14.17 -3.55 -2.45
CA ILE A 171 14.99 -4.29 -1.49
C ILE A 171 14.21 -5.38 -0.73
N TYR A 172 12.89 -5.21 -0.57
CA TYR A 172 12.04 -6.20 0.08
C TYR A 172 11.59 -7.26 -0.93
N ARG A 173 12.37 -8.34 -1.02
CA ARG A 173 12.06 -9.52 -1.84
C ARG A 173 10.97 -10.38 -1.18
N LYS A 174 9.75 -9.84 -1.10
CA LYS A 174 8.62 -10.41 -0.33
C LYS A 174 8.32 -11.86 -0.68
N GLU A 175 8.17 -12.20 -1.95
CA GLU A 175 7.84 -13.58 -2.38
C GLU A 175 8.86 -14.58 -1.84
N ARG A 176 10.16 -14.31 -2.03
CA ARG A 176 11.23 -15.15 -1.50
C ARG A 176 11.13 -15.35 0.01
N VAL A 177 10.82 -14.30 0.77
CA VAL A 177 10.71 -14.38 2.24
C VAL A 177 9.46 -15.17 2.63
N ILE A 178 8.29 -14.83 2.09
CA ILE A 178 7.01 -15.47 2.45
C ILE A 178 6.98 -16.93 2.03
N ASP A 179 7.51 -17.27 0.85
CA ASP A 179 7.61 -18.65 0.37
C ASP A 179 8.53 -19.48 1.28
N HIS A 180 9.65 -18.90 1.72
CA HIS A 180 10.53 -19.56 2.68
C HIS A 180 9.82 -19.84 4.02
N LEU A 181 9.08 -18.87 4.56
CA LEU A 181 8.34 -19.06 5.81
C LEU A 181 7.25 -20.13 5.68
N ARG A 182 6.62 -20.24 4.51
CA ARG A 182 5.55 -21.21 4.24
C ARG A 182 6.05 -22.62 3.87
N ALA A 183 7.29 -22.75 3.41
CA ALA A 183 7.84 -24.04 3.00
C ALA A 183 7.79 -25.05 4.16
N ALA A 184 7.31 -26.26 3.88
CA ALA A 184 7.31 -27.35 4.86
C ALA A 184 8.76 -27.75 5.22
N ARG A 185 9.01 -28.00 6.50
CA ARG A 185 10.29 -28.51 6.99
C ARG A 185 10.25 -30.04 7.09
N PRO A 186 11.42 -30.71 7.09
CA PRO A 186 11.47 -32.16 7.26
C PRO A 186 10.70 -32.63 8.51
N GLY A 187 9.77 -33.56 8.32
CA GLY A 187 8.95 -34.12 9.40
C GLY A 187 7.67 -33.35 9.75
N GLU A 188 7.41 -32.20 9.12
CA GLU A 188 6.14 -31.47 9.32
C GLU A 188 5.01 -32.06 8.48
N THR A 189 3.81 -32.16 9.07
CA THR A 189 2.57 -32.30 8.28
C THR A 189 2.21 -30.96 7.62
N PRO A 190 1.33 -30.95 6.59
CA PRO A 190 0.85 -29.71 5.98
C PRO A 190 0.23 -28.73 6.99
N GLU A 191 -0.50 -29.23 7.97
CA GLU A 191 -1.14 -28.42 9.03
C GLU A 191 -0.09 -27.79 9.96
N GLN A 192 0.94 -28.56 10.32
CA GLN A 192 2.06 -28.06 11.13
C GLN A 192 2.85 -26.98 10.40
N ALA A 193 3.18 -27.22 9.12
CA ALA A 193 3.87 -26.24 8.28
C ALA A 193 3.04 -24.95 8.13
N LYS A 194 1.72 -25.07 7.93
CA LYS A 194 0.81 -23.93 7.84
C LYS A 194 0.74 -23.14 9.15
N ALA A 195 0.59 -23.82 10.28
CA ALA A 195 0.52 -23.19 11.60
C ALA A 195 1.82 -22.45 11.93
N ARG A 196 2.97 -23.10 11.74
CA ARG A 196 4.28 -22.48 11.92
C ARG A 196 4.48 -21.29 10.98
N GLY A 197 4.27 -21.48 9.68
CA GLY A 197 4.46 -20.41 8.69
C GLY A 197 3.58 -19.20 9.00
N GLY A 198 2.36 -19.42 9.47
CA GLY A 198 1.48 -18.35 9.96
C GLY A 198 2.02 -17.59 11.16
N ALA A 199 2.56 -18.31 12.15
CA ALA A 199 3.19 -17.71 13.32
C ALA A 199 4.46 -16.92 12.97
N GLU A 200 5.32 -17.45 12.09
CA GLU A 200 6.54 -16.79 11.65
C GLU A 200 6.26 -15.56 10.78
N ILE A 201 5.22 -15.62 9.93
CA ILE A 201 4.71 -14.43 9.23
C ILE A 201 4.20 -13.40 10.24
N GLY A 202 3.46 -13.82 11.27
CA GLY A 202 3.03 -12.93 12.36
C GLY A 202 4.22 -12.21 13.01
N ALA A 203 5.24 -12.96 13.42
CA ALA A 203 6.46 -12.42 14.00
C ALA A 203 7.18 -11.46 13.04
N LEU A 204 7.22 -11.75 11.74
CA LEU A 204 7.80 -10.85 10.75
C LEU A 204 7.04 -9.52 10.68
N LEU A 205 5.71 -9.56 10.63
CA LEU A 205 4.86 -8.37 10.55
C LEU A 205 4.94 -7.50 11.82
N GLU A 206 5.27 -8.09 12.97
CA GLU A 206 5.48 -7.41 14.25
C GLU A 206 6.94 -6.97 14.45
N SER A 207 7.87 -7.47 13.63
CA SER A 207 9.29 -7.15 13.74
C SER A 207 9.61 -5.70 13.31
N PRO A 208 10.77 -5.17 13.74
CA PRO A 208 11.24 -3.86 13.27
C PRO A 208 11.46 -3.77 11.76
N PHE A 209 11.68 -4.90 11.07
CA PHE A 209 11.92 -4.91 9.62
C PHE A 209 10.73 -4.39 8.83
N PHE A 210 9.54 -4.48 9.40
CA PHE A 210 8.35 -3.95 8.78
C PHE A 210 8.43 -2.41 8.60
N ASP A 211 8.96 -1.71 9.61
CA ASP A 211 9.25 -0.28 9.53
C ASP A 211 10.48 0.01 8.66
N VAL A 212 11.52 -0.83 8.72
CA VAL A 212 12.70 -0.71 7.84
C VAL A 212 12.29 -0.73 6.36
N TRP A 213 11.38 -1.60 5.97
CA TRP A 213 10.89 -1.67 4.59
C TRP A 213 9.99 -0.49 4.23
N ALA A 214 9.15 0.01 5.14
CA ALA A 214 8.43 1.26 4.89
C ALA A 214 9.39 2.43 4.61
N GLN A 215 10.46 2.55 5.40
CA GLN A 215 11.49 3.58 5.21
C GLN A 215 12.21 3.44 3.87
N ALA A 216 12.54 2.21 3.47
CA ALA A 216 13.12 1.94 2.17
C ALA A 216 12.17 2.34 1.03
N GLY A 217 10.86 2.11 1.18
CA GLY A 217 9.85 2.59 0.23
C GLY A 217 9.83 4.11 0.11
N ILE A 218 9.91 4.83 1.23
CA ILE A 218 10.02 6.29 1.21
C ILE A 218 11.30 6.76 0.52
N ALA A 219 12.44 6.12 0.79
CA ALA A 219 13.70 6.46 0.13
C ALA A 219 13.64 6.24 -1.39
N GLU A 220 13.05 5.10 -1.82
CA GLU A 220 12.86 4.79 -3.23
C GLU A 220 11.96 5.82 -3.93
N ILE A 221 10.84 6.20 -3.30
CA ILE A 221 9.93 7.24 -3.80
C ILE A 221 10.67 8.57 -3.98
N LEU A 222 11.43 9.00 -2.98
CA LEU A 222 12.20 10.25 -3.04
C LEU A 222 13.21 10.25 -4.18
N SER A 223 13.98 9.16 -4.32
CA SER A 223 14.95 9.02 -5.40
C SER A 223 14.29 9.05 -6.78
N ALA A 224 13.18 8.34 -6.95
CA ALA A 224 12.46 8.30 -8.22
C ALA A 224 11.83 9.66 -8.56
N LEU A 225 11.23 10.36 -7.60
CA LEU A 225 10.69 11.70 -7.82
C LEU A 225 11.78 12.70 -8.22
N HIS A 226 12.94 12.63 -7.57
CA HIS A 226 14.10 13.46 -7.92
C HIS A 226 14.60 13.16 -9.33
N GLU A 227 14.78 11.89 -9.69
CA GLU A 227 15.16 11.48 -11.04
C GLU A 227 14.18 12.02 -12.09
N ARG A 228 12.88 11.86 -11.86
CA ARG A 228 11.82 12.34 -12.76
C ARG A 228 11.84 13.86 -12.91
N LEU A 229 12.26 14.60 -11.90
CA LEU A 229 12.38 16.05 -11.97
C LEU A 229 13.59 16.47 -12.81
N LEU A 230 14.71 15.74 -12.70
CA LEU A 230 15.93 16.02 -13.47
C LEU A 230 15.83 15.64 -14.95
N LEU A 231 15.12 14.56 -15.28
CA LEU A 231 15.05 14.00 -16.64
C LEU A 231 13.90 14.56 -17.49
N ARG A 232 13.28 15.66 -17.05
CA ARG A 232 12.23 16.36 -17.81
C ARG A 232 12.78 17.18 -18.95
#